data_AF-A0A2N0A138-F1
#
_entry.id   AF-A0A2N0A138-F1
#
_cell.length_a   1.000
_cell.length_b   1.000
_cell.length_c   1.000
_cell.angle_alpha   90.00
_cell.angle_beta   90.00
_cell.angle_gamma   90.00
#
_symmetry.space_group_name_H-M   'P 1'
#
loop_
_entity.id
_entity.type
_entity.pdbx_description
1 polymer ?
#
loop_
_entity_poly.entity_id
_entity_poly.type
_entity_poly.pdbx_seq_one_letter_code
_entity_poly.pdbx_strand_id
1 'polypeptide(L)' 'MPQKKCPQCSRVLECGVDQGTCWCFDIRLDGEVLKNIREMYEDCLCKDCLTHFETNVVNQNI' A
#
# COMPACT_ATOMS: atom_id res chain seq x y z
N MET A 1 16.92 11.99 1.75
CA MET A 1 16.09 11.26 0.76
C MET A 1 14.83 12.07 0.55
N PRO A 2 14.40 12.37 -0.69
CA PRO A 2 13.13 13.08 -0.90
C PRO A 2 11.97 12.24 -0.36
N GLN A 3 11.07 12.86 0.41
CA GLN A 3 9.83 12.20 0.83
C GLN A 3 8.98 11.90 -0.41
N LYS A 4 8.71 10.62 -0.66
CA LYS A 4 7.72 10.22 -1.65
C LYS A 4 6.32 10.56 -1.15
N LYS A 5 5.39 10.82 -2.06
CA LYS A 5 3.98 11.04 -1.76
C LYS A 5 3.15 9.91 -2.36
N CYS A 6 2.15 9.47 -1.60
CA CYS A 6 1.16 8.50 -2.08
C CYS A 6 0.38 9.10 -3.27
N PRO A 7 0.32 8.45 -4.43
CA PRO A 7 -0.38 8.98 -5.60
C PRO A 7 -1.90 9.09 -5.41
N GLN A 8 -2.47 8.33 -4.47
CA GLN A 8 -3.90 8.34 -4.17
C GLN A 8 -4.34 9.49 -3.24
N CYS A 9 -3.56 9.80 -2.20
CA CYS A 9 -3.97 10.76 -1.17
C CYS A 9 -2.96 11.88 -0.89
N SER A 10 -1.84 11.93 -1.61
CA SER A 10 -0.77 12.93 -1.48
C SER A 10 -0.07 12.99 -0.11
N ARG A 11 -0.40 12.09 0.82
CA ARG A 11 0.30 11.96 2.12
C ARG A 11 1.71 11.41 1.92
N VAL A 12 2.57 11.71 2.88
CA VAL A 12 3.95 11.22 2.92
C VAL A 12 3.95 9.70 2.95
N LEU A 13 4.79 9.12 2.10
CA LEU A 13 5.05 7.70 2.04
C LEU A 13 6.44 7.45 2.62
N GLU A 14 6.48 6.74 3.75
CA GLU A 14 7.72 6.21 4.31
C GLU A 14 8.00 4.84 3.69
N CYS A 15 9.10 4.73 2.95
CA CYS A 15 9.54 3.49 2.32
C CYS A 15 10.78 2.95 3.04
N GLY A 16 10.64 1.77 3.66
CA GLY A 16 11.72 1.07 4.35
C GLY A 16 12.33 -0.09 3.54
N VAL A 17 12.06 -0.16 2.23
CA VAL A 17 12.43 -1.34 1.40
C VAL A 17 13.94 -1.54 1.38
N ASP A 18 14.72 -0.47 1.18
CA ASP A 18 16.19 -0.53 1.17
C ASP A 18 16.77 -0.90 2.56
N GLN A 19 16.02 -0.70 3.64
CA GLN A 19 16.39 -1.11 5.00
C GLN A 19 15.86 -2.49 5.40
N GLY A 20 15.04 -3.12 4.54
CA GLY A 20 14.38 -4.40 4.84
C GLY A 20 13.27 -4.31 5.90
N THR A 21 12.79 -3.12 6.23
CA THR A 21 11.84 -2.87 7.35
C THR A 21 10.58 -2.14 6.91
N CYS A 22 10.21 -2.21 5.63
CA CYS A 22 9.02 -1.55 5.14
C CYS A 22 7.74 -2.19 5.70
N TRP A 23 6.83 -1.37 6.24
CA TRP A 23 5.52 -1.81 6.71
C TRP A 23 4.69 -2.50 5.61
N CYS A 24 4.98 -2.27 4.32
CA CYS A 24 4.23 -2.89 3.23
C CYS A 24 4.49 -4.40 3.09
N PHE A 25 5.57 -4.92 3.70
CA PHE A 25 5.88 -6.35 3.69
C PHE A 25 4.90 -7.19 4.53
N ASP A 26 4.24 -6.55 5.50
CA ASP A 26 3.28 -7.22 6.38
C ASP A 26 1.85 -7.22 5.80
N ILE A 27 1.61 -6.45 4.74
CA ILE A 27 0.30 -6.37 4.08
C ILE A 27 0.14 -7.55 3.11
N ARG A 28 -0.95 -8.30 3.26
CA ARG A 28 -1.32 -9.36 2.31
C ARG A 28 -2.45 -8.90 1.39
N LEU A 29 -2.19 -9.06 0.09
CA LEU A 29 -3.12 -8.76 -0.98
C LEU A 29 -3.30 -10.04 -1.81
N ASP A 30 -4.50 -10.22 -2.36
CA ASP A 30 -4.68 -11.19 -3.42
C ASP A 30 -3.86 -10.80 -4.67
N GLY A 31 -3.45 -11.79 -5.46
CA GLY A 31 -2.64 -11.56 -6.66
C GLY A 31 -3.33 -10.67 -7.70
N GLU A 32 -4.65 -10.80 -7.87
CA GLU A 32 -5.45 -9.97 -8.77
C GLU A 32 -5.52 -8.53 -8.26
N VAL A 33 -5.75 -8.35 -6.95
CA VAL A 33 -5.76 -7.04 -6.30
C VAL A 33 -4.40 -6.34 -6.45
N LEU A 34 -3.30 -7.05 -6.22
CA LEU A 34 -1.96 -6.52 -6.39
C LEU A 34 -1.68 -6.12 -7.84
N LYS A 35 -2.16 -6.91 -8.82
CA LYS A 35 -2.06 -6.58 -10.23
C LYS A 35 -2.81 -5.28 -10.55
N ASN A 36 -4.06 -5.16 -10.12
CA ASN A 36 -4.89 -3.98 -10.34
C ASN A 36 -4.24 -2.71 -9.75
N ILE A 37 -3.68 -2.81 -8.54
CA ILE A 37 -2.96 -1.68 -7.90
C ILE A 37 -1.76 -1.23 -8.75
N ARG A 38 -0.99 -2.16 -9.31
CA ARG A 38 0.17 -1.84 -10.18
C ARG A 38 -0.23 -1.19 -11.51
N GLU A 39 -1.43 -1.46 -12.00
CA GLU A 39 -1.96 -0.83 -13.22
C GLU A 39 -2.55 0.55 -12.94
N MET A 40 -3.10 0.76 -11.73
CA MET A 40 -3.77 2.01 -11.35
C MET A 40 -2.83 3.10 -10.81
N TYR A 41 -1.69 2.72 -10.21
CA TYR A 41 -0.80 3.66 -9.53
C TYR A 41 0.64 3.52 -10.00
N GLU A 42 1.25 4.65 -10.35
CA GLU A 42 2.63 4.71 -10.86
C GLU A 42 3.71 4.53 -9.76
N ASP A 43 3.34 4.66 -8.48
CA ASP A 43 4.24 4.48 -7.33
C ASP A 43 3.50 3.81 -6.17
N CYS A 44 4.23 3.48 -5.10
CA CYS A 44 3.70 2.85 -3.91
C CYS A 44 2.60 3.71 -3.22
N LEU A 45 1.57 3.02 -2.73
CA LEU A 45 0.55 3.60 -1.86
C LEU A 45 1.05 3.69 -0.41
N CYS A 46 0.54 4.64 0.37
CA CYS A 46 0.76 4.67 1.82
C CYS A 46 -0.02 3.56 2.54
N LYS A 47 0.33 3.30 3.81
CA LYS A 47 -0.28 2.24 4.63
C LYS A 47 -1.81 2.29 4.61
N ASP A 48 -2.39 3.45 4.91
CA ASP A 48 -3.84 3.62 4.92
C ASP A 48 -4.47 3.27 3.57
N CYS A 49 -3.90 3.80 2.47
CA CYS A 49 -4.43 3.55 1.14
C CYS A 49 -4.28 2.10 0.70
N LEU A 50 -3.15 1.45 1.03
CA LEU A 50 -2.89 0.06 0.65
C LEU A 50 -3.75 -0.92 1.47
N THR A 51 -4.03 -0.59 2.74
CA THR A 51 -4.84 -1.44 3.64
C THR A 51 -6.31 -1.53 3.19
N HIS A 52 -6.83 -0.54 2.46
CA HIS A 52 -8.16 -0.65 1.85
C HIS A 52 -8.32 -1.81 0.86
N PHE A 53 -7.20 -2.36 0.40
CA PHE A 53 -7.17 -3.50 -0.53
C PHE A 53 -6.79 -4.81 0.17
N GLU A 54 -6.59 -4.82 1.49
CA GLU A 54 -6.23 -6.04 2.20
C GLU A 54 -7.32 -7.09 2.06
N THR A 55 -6.89 -8.29 1.68
CA THR A 55 -7.78 -9.45 1.54
C THR A 55 -7.93 -10.25 2.82
N ASN A 56 -7.26 -9.83 3.89
CA ASN A 56 -7.42 -10.35 5.25
C ASN A 56 -8.54 -9.65 6.04
N VAL A 57 -9.27 -8.70 5.45
CA VAL A 57 -10.31 -7.95 6.18
C VAL A 57 -11.52 -8.87 6.39
N VAL A 58 -11.63 -9.39 7.62
CA VAL A 58 -12.89 -9.92 8.16
C VAL A 58 -13.89 -8.77 8.08
N ASN A 59 -14.92 -8.92 7.22
CA ASN A 59 -16.01 -7.96 7.03
C ASN A 59 -16.41 -7.28 8.35
N GLN A 60 -16.17 -5.98 8.48
CA GLN A 60 -16.87 -5.14 9.46
C GLN A 60 -17.94 -4.34 8.72
N ASN A 61 -19.05 -5.02 8.44
CA ASN A 61 -20.35 -4.34 8.34
C ASN A 61 -20.72 -3.86 9.75
N ILE A 62 -20.86 -2.54 9.92
CA ILE A 62 -21.86 -1.95 10.82
C ILE A 62 -22.56 -0.86 10.02
#